data_AF-A0A8J3R8K9-F1
#
_entry.id   AF-A0A8J3R8K9-F1
#
_cell.length_a   1.000
_cell.length_b   1.000
_cell.length_c   1.000
_cell.angle_alpha   90.00
_cell.angle_beta   90.00
_cell.angle_gamma   90.00
#
_symmetry.space_group_name_H-M   'P 1'
#
loop_
_entity.id
_entity.type
_entity.pdbx_description
1 polymer ?
#
loop_
_entity_poly.entity_id
_entity_poly.type
_entity_poly.pdbx_seq_one_letter_code
_entity_poly.pdbx_strand_id
1 'polypeptide(L)'
;MAEEDDDLGLCPGLFLHPAAPVPGRIDLLWFTSPPGHGQVVAYSCLCQSTCFELLAYSRLYRIRRTTLPRLGVPTVSFTGGWRRPEAYDWWHRLLTGHAR
;
A
#
# COMPACT_ATOMS: atom_id res chain seq x y z
N MET A 1 21.64 -29.77 -13.42
CA MET A 1 20.87 -29.49 -12.21
C MET A 1 20.92 -28.00 -12.02
N ALA A 2 19.79 -27.34 -12.15
CA ALA A 2 19.66 -25.89 -12.14
C ALA A 2 19.73 -25.42 -10.69
N GLU A 3 20.80 -24.71 -10.34
CA GLU A 3 20.82 -23.80 -9.21
C GLU A 3 20.65 -22.42 -9.82
N GLU A 4 19.38 -22.08 -10.09
CA GLU A 4 18.96 -20.71 -10.34
C GLU A 4 19.08 -19.98 -9.00
N ASP A 5 20.29 -19.50 -8.72
CA ASP A 5 20.54 -18.44 -7.74
C ASP A 5 19.84 -17.21 -8.30
N ASP A 6 18.54 -17.14 -8.02
CA ASP A 6 17.66 -16.03 -8.33
C ASP A 6 18.19 -14.84 -7.53
N ASP A 7 19.08 -14.08 -8.16
CA ASP A 7 19.45 -12.70 -7.84
C ASP A 7 18.18 -11.85 -7.95
N LEU A 8 17.26 -12.07 -7.00
CA LEU A 8 16.01 -11.35 -6.81
C LEU A 8 16.35 -9.95 -6.31
N GLY A 9 16.73 -9.08 -7.25
CA GLY A 9 16.86 -7.63 -7.13
C GLY A 9 16.76 -7.09 -5.71
N LEU A 10 17.90 -6.93 -5.06
CA LEU A 10 18.11 -6.39 -3.72
C LEU A 10 17.21 -5.16 -3.42
N CYS A 11 15.99 -5.35 -2.90
CA CYS A 11 15.34 -4.28 -2.11
C CYS A 11 16.21 -4.13 -0.86
N PRO A 12 16.72 -2.94 -0.53
CA PRO A 12 17.72 -2.74 0.53
C PRO A 12 17.21 -3.07 1.95
N GLY A 13 16.02 -3.66 2.10
CA GLY A 13 15.39 -3.99 3.38
C GLY A 13 14.96 -2.77 4.20
N LEU A 14 15.23 -1.56 3.72
CA LEU A 14 14.98 -0.30 4.44
C LEU A 14 13.49 0.05 4.57
N PHE A 15 12.64 -0.48 3.68
CA PHE A 15 11.21 -0.20 3.65
C PHE A 15 10.37 -1.43 3.91
N LEU A 16 9.24 -1.23 4.60
CA LEU A 16 8.32 -2.30 4.94
C LEU A 16 7.71 -2.88 3.67
N HIS A 17 7.88 -4.20 3.50
CA HIS A 17 7.20 -4.96 2.46
C HIS A 17 5.77 -5.23 2.94
N PRO A 18 4.74 -4.94 2.13
CA PRO A 18 3.40 -5.39 2.45
C PRO A 18 3.39 -6.92 2.50
N ALA A 19 2.86 -7.47 3.58
CA ALA A 19 2.63 -8.90 3.71
C ALA A 19 1.53 -9.36 2.73
N ALA A 20 1.56 -10.65 2.40
CA ALA A 20 0.48 -11.26 1.64
C ALA A 20 -0.85 -11.13 2.42
N PRO A 21 -1.99 -10.90 1.75
CA PRO A 21 -3.27 -10.81 2.43
C PRO A 21 -3.63 -12.12 3.15
N VAL A 22 -4.06 -12.03 4.41
CA VAL A 22 -4.44 -13.18 5.23
C VAL A 22 -5.93 -13.55 5.06
N PRO A 23 -6.34 -14.80 5.33
CA PRO A 23 -7.76 -15.17 5.38
C PRO A 23 -8.53 -14.31 6.41
N GLY A 24 -9.75 -13.90 6.08
CA GLY A 24 -10.58 -13.08 6.96
C GLY A 24 -10.16 -11.60 7.06
N ARG A 25 -9.26 -11.14 6.18
CA ARG A 25 -8.90 -9.73 6.05
C ARG A 25 -10.11 -8.83 5.81
N ILE A 26 -9.96 -7.56 6.16
CA ILE A 26 -10.95 -6.52 5.88
C ILE A 26 -10.67 -5.92 4.50
N ASP A 27 -11.66 -5.94 3.61
CA ASP A 27 -11.56 -5.25 2.32
C ASP A 27 -11.86 -3.75 2.51
N LEU A 28 -10.91 -2.90 2.09
CA LEU A 28 -11.06 -1.46 2.11
C LEU A 28 -11.81 -0.99 0.86
N LEU A 29 -12.51 0.13 0.99
CA LEU A 29 -13.12 0.81 -0.14
C LEU A 29 -12.08 1.69 -0.84
N TRP A 30 -11.92 1.45 -2.14
CA TRP A 30 -10.95 2.11 -3.01
C TRP A 30 -11.64 2.97 -4.06
N PHE A 31 -11.14 4.19 -4.24
CA PHE A 31 -11.63 5.19 -5.19
C PHE A 31 -10.51 5.59 -6.16
N THR A 32 -10.85 5.88 -7.41
CA THR A 32 -9.87 6.29 -8.43
C THR A 32 -9.66 7.80 -8.50
N SER A 33 -10.59 8.58 -7.94
CA SER A 33 -10.52 10.04 -7.93
C SER A 33 -9.50 10.53 -6.89
N PRO A 34 -8.48 11.32 -7.29
CA PRO A 34 -7.54 11.90 -6.34
C PRO A 34 -8.24 12.98 -5.49
N PRO A 35 -8.09 12.97 -4.16
CA PRO A 35 -8.72 13.96 -3.29
C PRO A 35 -7.95 15.30 -3.24
N GLY A 36 -6.97 15.50 -4.13
CA GLY A 36 -6.05 16.64 -4.15
C GLY A 36 -4.63 16.28 -3.69
N HIS A 37 -3.81 17.31 -3.47
CA HIS A 37 -2.42 17.15 -3.00
C HIS A 37 -2.37 16.84 -1.51
N GLY A 38 -1.74 15.71 -1.16
CA GLY A 38 -1.43 15.31 0.21
C GLY A 38 0.06 15.06 0.37
N GLN A 39 0.57 15.18 1.59
CA GLN A 39 1.96 14.91 1.91
C GLN A 39 2.14 13.43 2.23
N VAL A 40 3.10 12.75 1.60
CA VAL A 40 3.44 11.37 1.96
C VAL A 40 4.15 11.38 3.33
N VAL A 41 3.62 10.60 4.28
CA VAL A 41 4.15 10.47 5.64
C VAL A 41 4.66 9.07 5.98
N ALA A 42 4.28 8.06 5.19
CA ALA A 42 4.84 6.71 5.23
C ALA A 42 4.66 6.03 3.87
N TYR A 43 5.50 5.05 3.55
CA TYR A 43 5.43 4.28 2.31
C TYR A 43 6.00 2.86 2.47
N SER A 44 5.57 1.95 1.60
CA SER A 44 6.08 0.57 1.53
C SER A 44 7.22 0.43 0.52
N CYS A 45 7.97 -0.69 0.53
CA CYS A 45 8.97 -0.96 -0.54
C CYS A 45 8.27 -0.96 -1.92
N LEU A 46 8.98 -0.45 -2.93
CA LEU A 46 8.54 -0.36 -4.33
C LEU A 46 8.91 -1.60 -5.16
N CYS A 47 9.56 -2.60 -4.55
CA CYS A 47 10.01 -3.81 -5.26
C CYS A 47 8.87 -4.74 -5.68
N GLN A 48 7.70 -4.62 -5.05
CA GLN A 48 6.53 -5.44 -5.37
C GLN A 48 5.70 -4.80 -6.47
N SER A 49 4.85 -5.60 -7.13
CA SER A 49 3.88 -5.08 -8.11
C SER A 49 2.84 -4.12 -7.54
N THR A 50 2.80 -3.95 -6.22
CA THR A 50 1.89 -3.06 -5.50
C THR A 50 2.65 -2.38 -4.39
N CYS A 51 2.59 -1.05 -4.36
CA CYS A 51 3.08 -0.25 -3.25
C CYS A 51 1.97 0.60 -2.65
N PHE A 52 2.19 0.97 -1.39
CA PHE A 52 1.25 1.76 -0.62
C PHE A 52 1.96 2.96 0.00
N GLU A 53 1.23 4.05 0.10
CA GLU A 53 1.68 5.28 0.72
C GLU A 53 0.59 5.81 1.65
N LEU A 54 0.95 6.21 2.86
CA LEU A 54 0.08 6.95 3.76
C LEU A 54 0.28 8.44 3.49
N LEU A 55 -0.80 9.13 3.14
CA LEU A 55 -0.81 10.55 2.86
C LEU A 55 -1.53 11.32 3.96
N ALA A 56 -0.90 12.38 4.45
CA ALA A 56 -1.50 13.37 5.30
C ALA A 56 -2.09 14.52 4.46
N TYR A 57 -3.36 14.78 4.67
CA TYR A 57 -4.08 15.99 4.29
C TYR A 57 -4.36 16.78 5.57
N SER A 58 -4.69 18.07 5.46
CA SER A 58 -4.77 18.99 6.62
C SER A 58 -5.44 18.43 7.88
N ARG A 59 -6.48 17.59 7.76
CA ARG A 59 -7.16 16.93 8.90
C ARG A 59 -7.38 15.43 8.76
N LEU A 60 -7.06 14.85 7.61
CA LEU A 60 -7.40 13.47 7.28
C LEU A 60 -6.20 12.76 6.68
N TYR A 61 -6.15 11.47 6.87
CA TYR A 61 -5.14 10.59 6.32
C TYR A 61 -5.80 9.59 5.39
N ARG A 62 -5.12 9.26 4.31
CA ARG A 62 -5.58 8.31 3.29
C ARG A 62 -4.44 7.43 2.85
N ILE A 63 -4.75 6.25 2.37
CA ILE A 63 -3.78 5.36 1.76
C ILE A 63 -3.92 5.47 0.24
N ARG A 64 -2.82 5.76 -0.45
CA ARG A 64 -2.70 5.57 -1.91
C ARG A 64 -2.14 4.18 -2.15
N ARG A 65 -2.78 3.44 -3.04
CA ARG A 65 -2.26 2.20 -3.61
C ARG A 65 -1.87 2.47 -5.06
N THR A 66 -0.64 2.14 -5.39
CA THR A 66 -0.14 2.15 -6.77
C THR A 66 0.20 0.72 -7.16
N THR A 67 -0.30 0.27 -8.30
CA THR A 67 -0.07 -1.07 -8.84
C THR A 67 0.49 -0.99 -10.24
N LEU A 68 1.29 -1.99 -10.63
CA LEU A 68 1.66 -2.15 -12.04
C LEU A 68 0.39 -2.30 -12.90
N PRO A 69 0.36 -1.74 -14.13
CA PRO A 69 -0.81 -1.82 -15.00
C PRO A 69 -1.28 -3.28 -15.20
N ARG A 70 -2.55 -3.54 -14.88
CA ARG A 70 -3.21 -4.84 -15.04
C ARG A 70 -4.64 -4.64 -15.52
N LEU A 71 -5.12 -5.53 -16.38
CA LEU A 71 -6.48 -5.43 -16.93
C LEU A 71 -7.53 -5.44 -15.81
N GLY A 72 -8.41 -4.45 -15.79
CA GLY A 72 -9.48 -4.32 -14.79
C GLY A 72 -9.03 -3.81 -13.40
N VAL A 73 -7.75 -3.49 -13.20
CA VAL A 73 -7.23 -2.95 -11.93
C VAL A 73 -6.74 -1.53 -12.15
N PRO A 74 -7.27 -0.53 -11.41
CA PRO A 74 -6.76 0.83 -11.49
C PRO A 74 -5.28 0.90 -11.06
N THR A 75 -4.45 1.50 -11.89
CA THR A 75 -3.01 1.74 -11.60
C THR A 75 -2.84 2.51 -10.28
N VAL A 76 -3.71 3.49 -10.02
CA VAL A 76 -3.70 4.28 -8.79
C VAL A 76 -5.10 4.28 -8.19
N SER A 77 -5.17 4.09 -6.87
CA SER A 77 -6.42 4.17 -6.10
C SER A 77 -6.16 4.70 -4.70
N PHE A 78 -7.20 5.25 -4.08
CA PHE A 78 -7.14 5.90 -2.77
C PHE A 78 -8.23 5.34 -1.86
N THR A 79 -7.96 5.26 -0.57
CA THR A 79 -9.00 4.98 0.42
C THR A 79 -9.86 6.21 0.71
N GLY A 80 -10.92 5.99 1.49
CA GLY A 80 -11.55 7.04 2.28
C GLY A 80 -10.57 7.73 3.23
N GLY A 81 -11.04 8.77 3.92
CA GLY A 81 -10.24 9.54 4.86
C GLY A 81 -10.53 9.18 6.31
N TRP A 82 -9.48 9.04 7.11
CA TRP A 82 -9.56 8.78 8.54
C TRP A 82 -8.82 9.83 9.35
N ARG A 83 -9.12 9.90 10.65
CA ARG A 83 -8.29 10.65 11.59
C ARG A 83 -6.96 9.93 11.80
N ARG A 84 -5.96 10.66 12.29
CA ARG A 84 -4.59 10.16 12.42
C ARG A 84 -4.50 8.78 13.09
N PRO A 85 -5.02 8.52 14.31
CA PRO A 85 -4.79 7.23 14.98
C PRO A 85 -5.35 6.06 14.17
N GLU A 86 -6.59 6.20 13.73
CA GLU A 86 -7.28 5.20 12.91
C GLU A 86 -6.56 4.93 11.58
N ALA A 87 -6.02 5.97 10.94
CA ALA A 87 -5.27 5.80 9.70
C ALA A 87 -3.98 5.00 9.88
N TYR A 88 -3.28 5.18 11.00
CA TYR A 88 -2.09 4.39 11.32
C TYR A 88 -2.45 2.94 11.66
N ASP A 89 -3.60 2.70 12.30
CA ASP A 89 -4.10 1.33 12.51
C ASP A 89 -4.41 0.63 11.19
N TRP A 90 -5.08 1.32 10.26
CA TRP A 90 -5.33 0.80 8.92
C TRP A 90 -4.04 0.56 8.13
N TRP A 91 -3.09 1.48 8.24
CA TRP A 91 -1.76 1.34 7.65
C TRP A 91 -1.06 0.08 8.15
N HIS A 92 -1.03 -0.14 9.47
CA HIS A 92 -0.44 -1.34 10.06
C HIS A 92 -1.15 -2.62 9.61
N ARG A 93 -2.48 -2.65 9.62
CA ARG A 93 -3.27 -3.81 9.15
C ARG A 93 -3.00 -4.12 7.69
N LEU A 94 -2.86 -3.10 6.86
CA LEU A 94 -2.56 -3.26 5.44
C LEU A 94 -1.15 -3.85 5.23
N LEU A 95 -0.15 -3.33 5.95
CA LEU A 95 1.22 -3.85 5.87
C LEU A 95 1.37 -5.27 6.41
N THR A 96 0.51 -5.67 7.35
CA THR A 96 0.49 -7.02 7.94
C THR A 96 -0.49 -7.97 7.25
N GLY A 97 -1.12 -7.55 6.15
CA GLY A 97 -2.01 -8.40 5.34
C GLY A 97 -3.43 -8.58 5.90
N HIS A 98 -3.76 -7.93 7.02
CA HIS A 98 -5.08 -7.95 7.65
C HIS A 98 -6.09 -6.98 7.01
N ALA A 99 -5.66 -6.13 6.07
CA ALA A 99 -6.54 -5.27 5.26
C ALA A 99 -6.08 -5.23 3.79
N ARG A 100 -6.99 -4.93 2.84
CA ARG A 100 -6.66 -4.92 1.41
C ARG A 100 -7.34 -3.84 0.57
#